data_AF-A0A9C8C3M0-F1
#
_entry.id   AF-A0A9C8C3M0-F1
#
_cell.length_a   1.000
_cell.length_b   1.000
_cell.length_c   1.000
_cell.angle_alpha   90.00
_cell.angle_beta   90.00
_cell.angle_gamma   90.00
#
_symmetry.space_group_name_H-M   'P 1'
#
loop_
_entity.id
_entity.type
_entity.pdbx_description
1 polymer ?
#
loop_
_entity_poly.entity_id
_entity_poly.type
_entity_poly.pdbx_seq_one_letter_code
_entity_poly.pdbx_strand_id
1 'polypeptide(L)'
;MNINSLNLLSSASNQAGLNKGGNVSKQTAVDSFQKVFNDAFSKVNNLQKEADEAMVKFAAGEIDIHDVMIQVEKASVALQLTLEIRNKVVEAYQEISRMQV
;
A
#
# COMPACT_ATOMS: atom_id res chain seq x y z
N MET A 1 3.24 -58.36 31.81
CA MET A 1 3.94 -58.00 30.57
C MET A 1 2.96 -57.27 29.67
N ASN A 2 2.99 -55.94 29.68
CA ASN A 2 2.15 -55.07 28.86
C ASN A 2 3.00 -54.61 27.67
N ILE A 3 2.66 -55.07 26.46
CA ILE A 3 3.45 -54.89 25.23
C ILE A 3 2.74 -53.97 24.22
N ASN A 4 2.15 -52.86 24.67
CA ASN A 4 1.63 -51.86 23.74
C ASN A 4 2.51 -50.60 23.69
N SER A 5 3.78 -50.80 23.37
CA SER A 5 4.72 -49.74 22.96
C SER A 5 4.89 -49.81 21.45
N LEU A 6 3.86 -49.45 20.68
CA LEU A 6 3.97 -49.30 19.21
C LEU A 6 3.03 -48.18 18.71
N ASN A 7 3.07 -47.02 19.38
CA ASN A 7 2.54 -45.77 18.82
C ASN A 7 3.66 -44.78 18.49
N LEU A 8 4.78 -45.29 17.97
CA LEU A 8 5.93 -44.51 17.51
C LEU A 8 6.13 -44.56 15.98
N LEU A 9 5.09 -44.97 15.24
CA LEU A 9 5.12 -45.04 13.77
C LEU A 9 3.93 -44.33 13.11
N SER A 10 3.43 -43.27 13.72
CA SER A 10 2.46 -42.34 13.12
C SER A 10 3.02 -40.92 12.96
N SER A 11 4.26 -40.67 13.41
CA SER A 11 4.98 -39.40 13.27
C SER A 11 5.93 -39.34 12.07
N ALA A 12 5.89 -40.31 11.14
CA ALA A 12 6.85 -40.40 10.02
C ALA A 12 6.24 -40.35 8.59
N SER A 13 4.98 -39.91 8.42
CA SER A 13 4.35 -39.78 7.09
C SER A 13 3.80 -38.40 6.72
N ASN A 14 4.04 -37.37 7.54
CA ASN A 14 3.80 -35.98 7.13
C ASN A 14 5.14 -35.24 6.92
N GLN A 15 6.00 -35.85 6.12
CA GLN A 15 7.10 -35.15 5.47
C GLN A 15 6.66 -34.76 4.06
N ALA A 16 6.99 -33.51 3.71
CA ALA A 16 7.02 -32.99 2.35
C ALA A 16 5.68 -32.64 1.67
N GLY A 17 4.91 -31.75 2.31
CA GLY A 17 4.06 -30.80 1.61
C GLY A 17 4.85 -29.59 1.09
N LEU A 18 5.88 -29.83 0.27
CA LEU A 18 6.49 -28.81 -0.60
C LEU A 18 5.51 -28.53 -1.75
N ASN A 19 4.44 -27.78 -1.48
CA ASN A 19 3.65 -27.17 -2.55
C ASN A 19 3.01 -25.85 -2.07
N LYS A 20 3.86 -24.84 -1.88
CA LYS A 20 3.49 -23.43 -2.14
C LYS A 20 4.18 -22.98 -3.42
N GLY A 21 4.05 -23.78 -4.48
CA GLY A 21 4.42 -23.44 -5.84
C GLY A 21 3.14 -23.26 -6.65
N GLY A 22 2.39 -22.19 -6.41
CA GLY A 22 1.15 -21.94 -7.13
C GLY A 22 0.39 -20.73 -6.58
N ASN A 23 0.41 -19.62 -7.31
CA ASN A 23 -0.46 -18.47 -7.12
C ASN A 23 -0.45 -17.81 -5.72
N VAL A 24 0.71 -17.29 -5.27
CA VAL A 24 0.65 -16.04 -4.49
C VAL A 24 0.23 -14.97 -5.49
N SER A 25 -1.09 -14.83 -5.55
CA SER A 25 -1.88 -14.32 -6.65
C SER A 25 -1.43 -12.94 -7.13
N LYS A 26 -1.30 -12.76 -8.46
CA LYS A 26 -1.23 -11.41 -9.09
C LYS A 26 -2.32 -10.48 -8.53
N GLN A 27 -3.48 -11.02 -8.14
CA GLN A 27 -4.55 -10.29 -7.48
C GLN A 27 -4.12 -9.66 -6.15
N THR A 28 -3.37 -10.38 -5.30
CA THR A 28 -2.94 -9.87 -3.99
C THR A 28 -1.97 -8.70 -4.14
N ALA A 29 -1.11 -8.73 -5.15
CA ALA A 29 -0.21 -7.61 -5.47
C ALA A 29 -1.00 -6.38 -5.95
N VAL A 30 -1.95 -6.56 -6.87
CA VAL A 30 -2.84 -5.47 -7.36
C VAL A 30 -3.66 -4.87 -6.22
N ASP A 31 -4.25 -5.70 -5.35
CA ASP A 31 -5.06 -5.24 -4.22
C ASP A 31 -4.21 -4.51 -3.16
N SER A 32 -2.97 -4.95 -2.92
CA SER A 32 -2.04 -4.28 -2.01
C SER A 32 -1.64 -2.90 -2.54
N PHE A 33 -1.44 -2.80 -3.86
CA PHE A 33 -1.09 -1.57 -4.53
C PHE A 33 -2.25 -0.57 -4.55
N GLN A 34 -3.47 -1.03 -4.87
CA GLN A 34 -4.66 -0.17 -4.87
C GLN A 34 -4.90 0.45 -3.49
N LYS A 35 -4.62 -0.28 -2.41
CA LYS A 35 -4.64 0.27 -1.04
C LYS A 35 -3.63 1.39 -0.88
N VAL A 36 -2.36 1.17 -1.23
CA VAL A 36 -1.31 2.20 -1.12
C VAL A 36 -1.65 3.46 -1.93
N PHE A 37 -2.18 3.31 -3.15
CA PHE A 37 -2.61 4.45 -3.96
C PHE A 37 -3.77 5.21 -3.32
N ASN A 38 -4.80 4.51 -2.84
CA ASN A 38 -5.94 5.13 -2.16
C ASN A 38 -5.50 5.87 -0.88
N ASP A 39 -4.56 5.29 -0.13
CA ASP A 39 -4.00 5.91 1.07
C ASP A 39 -3.21 7.18 0.71
N ALA A 40 -2.36 7.12 -0.31
CA ALA A 40 -1.62 8.28 -0.81
C ALA A 40 -2.56 9.39 -1.31
N PHE A 41 -3.57 9.04 -2.10
CA PHE A 41 -4.57 9.98 -2.60
C PHE A 41 -5.35 10.63 -1.45
N SER A 42 -5.79 9.84 -0.46
CA SER A 42 -6.45 10.35 0.74
C SER A 42 -5.55 11.31 1.52
N LYS A 43 -4.25 11.00 1.59
CA LYS A 43 -3.26 11.85 2.25
C LYS A 43 -3.04 13.17 1.52
N VAL A 44 -2.97 13.17 0.19
CA VAL A 44 -2.93 14.41 -0.61
C VAL A 44 -4.17 15.26 -0.38
N ASN A 45 -5.35 14.65 -0.36
CA ASN A 45 -6.60 15.38 -0.08
C ASN A 45 -6.61 16.02 1.31
N ASN A 46 -6.05 15.33 2.32
CA ASN A 46 -5.92 15.90 3.66
C ASN A 46 -4.91 17.07 3.67
N LEU A 47 -3.75 16.92 3.03
CA LEU A 47 -2.76 17.99 2.93
C LEU A 47 -3.29 19.21 2.18
N GLN A 48 -4.10 19.01 1.14
CA GLN A 48 -4.77 20.10 0.44
C GLN A 48 -5.71 20.87 1.38
N LYS A 49 -6.52 20.15 2.17
CA LYS A 49 -7.41 20.77 3.17
C LYS A 49 -6.64 21.50 4.26
N GLU A 50 -5.52 20.95 4.73
CA GLU A 50 -4.65 21.60 5.70
C GLU A 50 -4.05 22.90 5.14
N ALA A 51 -3.66 22.90 3.86
CA ALA A 51 -3.19 24.11 3.18
C ALA A 51 -4.31 25.16 3.05
N ASP A 52 -5.54 24.74 2.70
CA ASP A 52 -6.70 25.61 2.63
C ASP A 52 -7.05 26.21 4.00
N GLU A 53 -7.01 25.41 5.06
CA GLU A 53 -7.23 25.85 6.44
C GLU A 53 -6.13 26.82 6.89
N ALA A 54 -4.87 26.56 6.54
CA ALA A 54 -3.77 27.47 6.81
C ALA A 54 -3.97 28.82 6.10
N MET A 55 -4.42 28.83 4.84
CA MET A 55 -4.75 30.08 4.13
C MET A 55 -5.84 30.88 4.85
N VAL A 56 -6.87 30.22 5.38
CA VAL A 56 -7.93 30.88 6.16
C VAL A 56 -7.36 31.47 7.47
N LYS A 57 -6.56 30.71 8.22
CA LYS A 57 -5.93 31.17 9.46
C LYS A 57 -4.97 32.34 9.22
N PHE A 58 -4.24 32.33 8.11
CA PHE A 58 -3.38 33.43 7.72
C PHE A 58 -4.18 34.69 7.40
N ALA A 59 -5.29 34.56 6.66
CA ALA A 59 -6.19 35.67 6.39
C ALA A 59 -6.84 36.25 7.67
N ALA A 60 -7.02 35.40 8.70
CA ALA A 60 -7.47 35.81 10.03
C ALA A 60 -6.35 36.42 10.91
N GLY A 61 -5.09 36.36 10.47
CA GLY A 61 -3.93 36.85 11.22
C GLY A 61 -3.47 35.93 12.35
N GLU A 62 -3.90 34.67 12.36
CA GLU A 62 -3.59 33.70 13.42
C GLU A 62 -2.25 32.97 13.21
N ILE A 63 -1.76 32.91 11.96
CA ILE A 63 -0.50 32.25 11.61
C ILE A 63 0.30 33.10 10.62
N ASP A 64 1.59 32.80 10.50
CA ASP A 64 2.48 33.48 9.55
C ASP A 64 2.39 32.88 8.14
N ILE A 65 2.78 33.68 7.14
CA ILE A 65 2.81 33.25 5.73
C ILE A 65 3.76 32.06 5.50
N HIS A 66 4.82 31.93 6.32
CA HIS A 66 5.75 30.80 6.24
C HIS A 66 5.07 29.46 6.52
N ASP A 67 4.13 29.42 7.47
CA ASP A 67 3.40 28.20 7.79
C ASP A 67 2.49 27.79 6.63
N VAL A 68 1.80 28.75 6.00
CA VAL A 68 1.00 28.50 4.79
C VAL A 68 1.87 27.93 3.67
N MET A 69 3.03 28.56 3.41
CA MET A 69 3.95 28.09 2.37
C MET A 69 4.43 26.65 2.64
N ILE A 70 4.71 26.30 3.90
CA ILE A 70 5.10 24.94 4.26
C ILE A 70 3.97 23.94 3.99
N GLN A 71 2.72 24.26 4.34
CA GLN A 71 1.60 23.34 4.07
C GLN A 71 1.32 23.18 2.57
N VAL A 72 1.38 24.27 1.81
CA VAL A 72 1.26 24.23 0.35
C VAL A 72 2.37 23.38 -0.27
N GLU A 73 3.61 23.54 0.17
CA GLU A 73 4.74 22.76 -0.35
C GLU A 73 4.58 21.27 -0.04
N LYS A 74 4.15 20.90 1.17
CA LYS A 74 3.85 19.51 1.51
C LYS A 74 2.78 18.92 0.60
N ALA A 75 1.69 19.66 0.35
CA ALA A 75 0.63 19.21 -0.54
C ALA A 75 1.15 19.01 -1.97
N SER A 76 1.98 19.94 -2.46
CA SER A 76 2.62 19.86 -3.78
C SER A 76 3.51 18.62 -3.93
N VAL A 77 4.44 18.41 -2.99
CA VAL A 77 5.36 17.25 -3.02
C VAL A 77 4.59 15.93 -2.89
N ALA A 78 3.59 15.87 -2.02
CA ALA A 78 2.75 14.67 -1.88
C ALA A 78 1.93 14.36 -3.14
N LEU A 79 1.44 15.39 -3.83
CA LEU A 79 0.74 15.25 -5.10
C LEU A 79 1.69 14.71 -6.18
N GLN A 80 2.89 15.27 -6.30
CA GLN A 80 3.91 14.78 -7.23
C GLN A 80 4.21 13.30 -7.01
N LEU A 81 4.43 12.89 -5.75
CA LEU A 81 4.62 11.49 -5.39
C LEU A 81 3.41 10.63 -5.81
N THR A 82 2.19 11.12 -5.60
CA THR A 82 0.97 10.39 -5.95
C THR A 82 0.82 10.24 -7.47
N LEU A 83 1.25 11.23 -8.26
CA LEU A 83 1.29 11.13 -9.72
C LEU A 83 2.29 10.07 -10.19
N GLU A 84 3.47 9.98 -9.56
CA GLU A 84 4.44 8.93 -9.86
C GLU A 84 3.86 7.54 -9.55
N ILE A 85 3.23 7.39 -8.38
CA ILE A 85 2.52 6.15 -8.04
C ILE A 85 1.45 5.85 -9.08
N ARG A 86 0.66 6.85 -9.50
CA ARG A 86 -0.38 6.71 -10.53
C ARG A 86 0.20 6.14 -11.84
N ASN A 87 1.32 6.71 -12.29
CA ASN A 87 1.98 6.27 -13.51
C ASN A 87 2.44 4.80 -13.39
N LYS A 88 3.00 4.43 -12.24
CA LYS A 88 3.38 3.04 -11.95
C LYS A 88 2.18 2.07 -11.90
N VAL A 89 0.98 2.50 -11.45
CA VAL A 89 -0.21 1.63 -11.56
C VAL A 89 -0.49 1.29 -13.02
N VAL A 90 -0.47 2.32 -13.86
CA VAL A 90 -0.88 2.19 -15.27
C VAL A 90 0.10 1.27 -15.98
N GLU A 91 1.40 1.45 -15.74
CA GLU A 91 2.45 0.55 -16.25
C GLU A 91 2.23 -0.90 -15.79
N ALA A 92 2.01 -1.13 -14.49
CA ALA A 92 1.81 -2.47 -13.93
C ALA A 92 0.54 -3.16 -14.46
N TYR A 93 -0.56 -2.41 -14.60
CA TYR A 93 -1.79 -2.92 -15.20
C TYR A 93 -1.58 -3.32 -16.66
N GLN A 94 -0.92 -2.46 -17.44
CA GLN A 94 -0.60 -2.76 -18.84
C GLN A 94 0.29 -4.01 -18.97
N GLU A 95 1.26 -4.18 -18.08
CA GLU A 95 2.15 -5.35 -18.07
C GLU A 95 1.39 -6.64 -17.77
N ILE A 96 0.50 -6.63 -16.77
CA ILE A 96 -0.36 -7.78 -16.45
C ILE A 96 -1.28 -8.14 -17.62
N SER A 97 -1.78 -7.14 -18.36
CA SER A 97 -2.60 -7.35 -19.56
C SER A 97 -1.81 -7.97 -20.71
N ARG A 98 -0.55 -7.58 -20.90
CA ARG A 98 0.34 -8.15 -21.94
C ARG A 98 0.74 -9.59 -21.65
N MET A 99 0.81 -9.99 -20.39
CA MET A 99 1.11 -11.38 -20.00
C MET A 99 -0.06 -12.37 -20.18
N GLN A 100 -1.28 -11.89 -20.37
CA GLN A 100 -2.49 -12.74 -20.44
C GLN A 100 -3.01 -12.96 -21.87
N VAL A 101 -2.40 -12.33 -22.87
CA VAL A 101 -2.67 -12.57 -24.30
C VAL A 101 -1.73 -13.61 -24.89
#